data_AF-A0ABD1EIY0-F1
#
_entry.id   AF-A0ABD1EIY0-F1
#
_cell.length_a   1.000
_cell.length_b   1.000
_cell.length_c   1.000
_cell.angle_alpha   90.00
_cell.angle_beta   90.00
_cell.angle_gamma   90.00
#
_symmetry.space_group_name_H-M   'P 1'
#
loop_
_entity.id
_entity.type
_entity.pdbx_description
1 polymer ?
#
loop_
_entity_poly.entity_id
_entity_poly.type
_entity_poly.pdbx_seq_one_letter_code
_entity_poly.pdbx_strand_id
1 'polypeptide(L)'
;MAGNYGKYIDRSPTIYAAGKVSGDPTENVLSCLNQYRLVDEIEALQHDAKIYKAEPFVPLRKLPVIQNPAFRGTQTEIRELLNPPLLTRYQQLIQDLKETPYFSYWNAEIGKVRDYVPGLPAGMNPVETTYGQPSKKDITVKELINPSKGVYEVLRESQLGHDLYKKTHNDYNPSEQMNRGYKKPPFDPKKCYGFKTKYDPRGIGVRCAIDWSEKEPLMSSSKLQADFLRRTRPQLGKVLAPNDNISCVPKGHRFGNPLKRHSYEVADLLRDPTEK
;
A
#
# COMPACT_ATOMS: atom_id res chain seq x y z
N MET A 1 20.25 7.99 -28.23
CA MET A 1 19.30 7.43 -27.24
C MET A 1 19.39 8.16 -25.90
N ALA A 2 18.61 9.22 -25.73
CA ALA A 2 18.30 9.75 -24.40
C ALA A 2 17.34 8.78 -23.67
N GLY A 3 17.91 7.78 -23.00
CA GLY A 3 17.33 7.09 -21.84
C GLY A 3 16.14 6.16 -22.06
N ASN A 4 14.91 6.67 -21.99
CA ASN A 4 13.85 5.94 -21.27
C ASN A 4 12.45 5.95 -21.91
N TYR A 5 12.27 6.49 -23.13
CA TYR A 5 10.95 6.55 -23.77
C TYR A 5 10.41 5.14 -24.09
N GLY A 6 9.22 4.80 -23.57
CA GLY A 6 8.54 3.53 -23.79
C GLY A 6 9.07 2.32 -23.01
N LYS A 7 10.11 2.48 -22.18
CA LYS A 7 10.71 1.39 -21.38
C LYS A 7 10.10 1.23 -19.99
N TYR A 8 9.39 2.23 -19.50
CA TYR A 8 8.77 2.23 -18.18
C TYR A 8 7.28 2.59 -18.32
N ILE A 9 6.44 1.88 -17.58
CA ILE A 9 5.04 2.24 -17.39
C ILE A 9 5.01 3.23 -16.22
N ASP A 10 4.62 4.48 -16.50
CA ASP A 10 4.46 5.48 -15.46
C ASP A 10 3.34 5.07 -14.50
N ARG A 11 3.68 4.94 -13.21
CA ARG A 11 2.75 4.52 -12.16
C ARG A 11 2.04 5.71 -11.50
N SER A 12 2.47 6.94 -11.80
CA SER A 12 1.92 8.18 -11.24
C SER A 12 1.96 9.30 -12.29
N PRO A 13 1.02 9.33 -13.25
CA PRO A 13 1.01 10.27 -14.37
C PRO A 13 0.87 11.74 -13.96
N THR A 14 0.59 12.01 -12.69
CA THR A 14 0.45 13.35 -12.11
C THR A 14 1.78 13.95 -11.64
N ILE A 15 2.84 13.15 -11.50
CA ILE A 15 4.13 13.59 -10.98
C ILE A 15 5.12 13.71 -12.13
N TYR A 16 5.45 14.93 -12.52
CA TYR A 16 6.47 15.19 -13.54
C TYR A 16 7.87 14.93 -12.98
N ALA A 17 8.69 14.18 -13.71
CA ALA A 17 10.09 13.97 -13.35
C ALA A 17 10.87 15.29 -13.51
N ALA A 18 11.55 15.72 -12.45
CA ALA A 18 12.42 16.90 -12.49
C ALA A 18 13.77 16.56 -13.15
N GLY A 19 14.04 17.11 -14.33
CA GLY A 19 15.32 16.95 -15.01
C GLY A 19 15.32 17.51 -16.44
N LYS A 20 16.48 17.96 -16.94
CA LYS A 20 16.64 18.38 -18.33
C LYS A 20 16.92 17.15 -19.19
N VAL A 21 16.06 16.88 -20.17
CA VAL A 21 16.27 15.79 -21.13
C VAL A 21 17.41 16.22 -22.06
N SER A 22 18.48 15.43 -22.13
CA SER A 22 19.64 15.69 -22.99
C SER A 22 19.69 14.66 -24.12
N GLY A 23 19.70 15.14 -25.37
CA GLY A 23 19.83 14.33 -26.59
C GLY A 23 18.52 14.20 -27.36
N ASP A 24 18.63 14.09 -28.69
CA ASP A 24 17.46 13.95 -29.56
C ASP A 24 16.82 12.56 -29.41
N PRO A 25 15.50 12.48 -29.13
CA PRO A 25 14.81 11.21 -28.89
C PRO A 25 14.67 10.35 -30.14
N THR A 26 14.91 10.94 -31.32
CA THR A 26 14.81 10.28 -32.63
C THR A 26 16.08 9.55 -33.04
N GLU A 27 17.23 9.84 -32.41
CA GLU A 27 18.52 9.28 -32.81
C GLU A 27 18.85 7.98 -32.07
N ASN A 28 18.94 6.89 -32.84
CA ASN A 28 19.27 5.55 -32.35
C ASN A 28 20.68 5.14 -32.80
N VAL A 29 21.38 4.33 -32.02
CA VAL A 29 22.74 3.85 -32.38
C VAL A 29 22.70 3.08 -33.70
N LEU A 30 21.62 2.34 -33.96
CA LEU A 30 21.38 1.67 -35.23
C LEU A 30 21.28 2.64 -36.41
N SER A 31 20.61 3.80 -36.24
CA SER A 31 20.51 4.79 -37.33
C SER A 31 21.86 5.47 -37.58
N CYS A 32 22.68 5.66 -36.55
CA CYS A 32 24.02 6.23 -36.67
C CYS A 32 25.03 5.28 -37.35
N LEU A 33 24.80 3.96 -37.29
CA LEU A 33 25.67 2.96 -37.91
C LEU A 33 25.26 2.57 -39.33
N ASN A 34 24.04 2.92 -39.75
CA ASN A 34 23.50 2.55 -41.06
C ASN A 34 23.73 3.59 -42.16
N GLN A 35 24.11 4.82 -41.82
CA GLN A 35 24.31 5.89 -42.81
C GLN A 35 25.81 6.15 -42.99
N TYR A 36 26.35 5.78 -44.15
CA TYR A 36 27.56 6.40 -44.64
C TYR A 36 27.27 7.89 -44.86
N ARG A 37 28.24 8.75 -44.57
CA ARG A 37 28.11 10.14 -45.02
C ARG A 37 28.10 10.11 -46.55
N LEU A 38 27.34 11.02 -47.17
CA LEU A 38 27.23 11.15 -48.63
C LEU A 38 28.61 11.15 -49.32
N VAL A 39 29.64 11.69 -48.66
CA VAL A 39 31.03 11.72 -49.15
C VAL A 39 31.63 10.33 -49.28
N ASP A 40 31.42 9.47 -48.29
CA ASP A 40 31.96 8.10 -48.26
C ASP A 40 31.24 7.21 -49.27
N GLU A 41 29.93 7.43 -49.48
CA GLU A 41 29.16 6.75 -50.53
C GLU A 41 29.72 7.08 -51.93
N ILE A 42 30.06 8.35 -52.18
CA ILE A 42 30.63 8.78 -53.46
C ILE A 42 32.00 8.14 -53.70
N GLU A 43 32.87 8.07 -52.68
CA GLU A 43 34.21 7.49 -52.81
C GLU A 43 34.16 5.97 -53.02
N ALA A 44 33.29 5.27 -52.29
CA ALA A 44 33.05 3.84 -52.50
C ALA A 44 32.53 3.56 -53.92
N LEU A 45 31.59 4.37 -54.42
CA LEU A 45 31.04 4.24 -55.77
C LEU A 45 32.12 4.51 -56.85
N GLN A 46 33.02 5.47 -56.63
CA GLN A 46 34.16 5.70 -57.53
C GLN A 46 35.16 4.53 -57.56
N HIS A 47 35.38 3.88 -56.42
CA HIS A 47 36.23 2.70 -56.32
C HIS A 47 35.60 1.49 -57.03
N ASP A 48 34.32 1.22 -56.77
CA ASP A 48 33.56 0.14 -57.41
C ASP A 48 33.42 0.32 -58.92
N ALA A 49 33.22 1.56 -59.37
CA ALA A 49 33.19 1.91 -60.78
C ALA A 49 34.57 1.89 -61.46
N LYS A 50 35.66 1.60 -60.72
CA LYS A 50 37.06 1.63 -61.20
C LYS A 50 37.48 2.98 -61.81
N ILE A 51 36.84 4.06 -61.39
CA ILE A 51 37.14 5.43 -61.84
C ILE A 51 38.29 6.00 -61.00
N TYR A 52 38.45 5.51 -59.77
CA TYR A 52 39.52 5.92 -58.87
C TYR A 52 40.91 5.60 -59.45
N LYS A 53 41.76 6.63 -59.59
CA LYS A 53 43.15 6.49 -60.05
C LYS A 53 44.09 6.81 -58.89
N ALA A 54 44.74 5.80 -58.35
CA ALA A 54 45.87 5.99 -57.44
C ALA A 54 47.10 6.48 -58.22
N GLU A 55 47.81 7.48 -57.71
CA GLU A 55 49.02 7.99 -58.36
C GLU A 55 50.17 6.95 -58.27
N PRO A 56 50.87 6.61 -59.38
CA PRO A 56 51.91 5.60 -59.36
C PRO A 56 53.20 6.10 -58.70
N PHE A 57 53.81 5.24 -57.87
CA PHE A 57 55.09 5.50 -57.21
C PHE A 57 56.26 5.40 -58.21
N VAL A 58 57.09 6.45 -58.30
CA VAL A 58 58.28 6.49 -59.17
C VAL A 58 59.55 6.55 -58.31
N PRO A 59 60.41 5.50 -58.32
CA PRO A 59 61.65 5.52 -57.55
C PRO A 59 62.68 6.51 -58.14
N LEU A 60 63.45 7.15 -57.27
CA LEU A 60 64.28 8.31 -57.58
C LEU A 60 65.46 8.05 -58.54
N ARG A 61 65.89 6.80 -58.80
CA ARG A 61 67.05 6.50 -59.68
C ARG A 61 67.00 5.09 -60.28
N LYS A 62 67.21 4.96 -61.60
CA LYS A 62 67.39 3.66 -62.30
C LYS A 62 68.88 3.47 -62.64
N LEU A 63 69.50 2.36 -62.21
CA LEU A 63 70.89 2.00 -62.52
C LEU A 63 70.98 1.14 -63.80
N PRO A 64 72.10 1.20 -64.57
CA PRO A 64 72.31 0.39 -65.76
C PRO A 64 72.67 -1.08 -65.42
N VAL A 65 72.34 -2.00 -66.35
CA VAL A 65 72.57 -3.45 -66.20
C VAL A 65 74.01 -3.81 -66.56
N ILE A 66 74.79 -4.38 -65.61
CA ILE A 66 76.16 -4.85 -65.84
C ILE A 66 76.13 -6.33 -66.27
N GLN A 67 76.83 -6.71 -67.35
CA GLN A 67 76.92 -8.10 -67.83
C GLN A 67 78.35 -8.65 -67.66
N ASN A 68 78.63 -9.45 -66.62
CA ASN A 68 79.91 -10.14 -66.41
C ASN A 68 79.68 -11.65 -66.13
N PRO A 69 80.28 -12.59 -66.91
CA PRO A 69 80.05 -14.03 -66.76
C PRO A 69 80.52 -14.63 -65.43
N ALA A 70 81.51 -14.04 -64.75
CA ALA A 70 81.97 -14.49 -63.43
C ALA A 70 80.96 -14.17 -62.29
N PHE A 71 80.00 -13.28 -62.56
CA PHE A 71 78.93 -12.89 -61.66
C PHE A 71 77.56 -13.47 -62.07
N ARG A 72 77.52 -14.57 -62.86
CA ARG A 72 76.27 -15.27 -63.20
C ARG A 72 75.57 -15.89 -61.97
N GLY A 73 76.25 -16.02 -60.83
CA GLY A 73 75.66 -16.50 -59.58
C GLY A 73 74.96 -17.85 -59.76
N THR A 74 73.67 -17.90 -59.43
CA THR A 74 72.80 -19.08 -59.55
C THR A 74 72.30 -19.35 -60.97
N GLN A 75 72.81 -18.65 -62.00
CA GLN A 75 72.41 -18.82 -63.42
C GLN A 75 73.37 -19.74 -64.19
N THR A 76 73.65 -20.92 -63.64
CA THR A 76 74.38 -22.03 -64.28
C THR A 76 73.48 -23.27 -64.36
N GLU A 77 73.98 -24.42 -64.81
CA GLU A 77 73.23 -25.70 -64.86
C GLU A 77 72.70 -26.13 -63.47
N ILE A 78 73.30 -25.62 -62.39
CA ILE A 78 72.87 -25.85 -61.00
C ILE A 78 71.54 -25.13 -60.69
N ARG A 79 71.12 -24.16 -61.52
CA ARG A 79 69.89 -23.38 -61.34
C ARG A 79 68.65 -24.25 -61.18
N GLU A 80 68.55 -25.32 -61.96
CA GLU A 80 67.39 -26.21 -61.96
C GLU A 80 67.32 -27.07 -60.69
N LEU A 81 68.47 -27.35 -60.07
CA LEU A 81 68.54 -28.06 -58.78
C LEU A 81 68.22 -27.13 -57.61
N LEU A 82 68.69 -25.88 -57.65
CA LEU A 82 68.44 -24.88 -56.60
C LEU A 82 67.03 -24.29 -56.67
N ASN A 83 66.48 -24.15 -57.87
CA ASN A 83 65.15 -23.60 -58.12
C ASN A 83 64.43 -24.51 -59.13
N PRO A 84 63.84 -25.61 -58.66
CA PRO A 84 63.10 -26.51 -59.53
C PRO A 84 62.00 -25.74 -60.27
N PRO A 85 61.68 -26.14 -61.51
CA PRO A 85 60.64 -25.47 -62.29
C PRO A 85 59.31 -25.50 -61.52
N LEU A 86 58.62 -24.36 -61.52
CA LEU A 86 57.30 -24.26 -60.88
C LEU A 86 56.36 -25.28 -61.53
N LEU A 87 55.80 -26.15 -60.71
CA LEU A 87 54.79 -27.09 -61.16
C LEU A 87 53.57 -26.31 -61.63
N THR A 88 53.03 -26.71 -62.77
CA THR A 88 51.71 -26.23 -63.20
C THR A 88 50.64 -26.69 -62.21
N ARG A 89 49.51 -25.98 -62.11
CA ARG A 89 48.40 -26.37 -61.21
C ARG A 89 47.94 -27.82 -61.41
N TYR A 90 47.96 -28.30 -62.65
CA TYR A 90 47.62 -29.69 -62.98
C TYR A 90 48.66 -30.69 -62.43
N GLN A 91 49.96 -30.38 -62.59
CA GLN A 91 51.03 -31.21 -62.05
C GLN A 91 51.02 -31.22 -60.52
N GLN A 92 50.74 -30.09 -59.87
CA GLN A 92 50.55 -30.01 -58.42
C GLN A 92 49.40 -30.93 -57.98
N LEU A 93 48.24 -30.85 -58.62
CA LEU A 93 47.09 -31.70 -58.29
C LEU A 93 47.39 -33.19 -58.46
N ILE A 94 48.11 -33.60 -59.51
CA ILE A 94 48.55 -34.99 -59.67
C ILE A 94 49.51 -35.40 -58.55
N GLN A 95 50.44 -34.53 -58.19
CA GLN A 95 51.40 -34.80 -57.12
C GLN A 95 50.67 -34.98 -55.78
N ASP A 96 49.75 -34.08 -55.44
CA ASP A 96 48.91 -34.18 -54.24
C ASP A 96 48.14 -35.50 -54.22
N LEU A 97 47.52 -35.90 -55.33
CA LEU A 97 46.83 -37.18 -55.46
C LEU A 97 47.75 -38.39 -55.23
N LYS A 98 48.99 -38.33 -55.70
CA LYS A 98 50.00 -39.38 -55.46
C LYS A 98 50.46 -39.46 -54.01
N GLU A 99 50.38 -38.35 -53.27
CA GLU A 99 50.79 -38.24 -51.87
C GLU A 99 49.67 -38.64 -50.90
N THR A 100 48.41 -38.77 -51.37
CA THR A 100 47.27 -39.24 -50.57
C THR A 100 47.45 -40.57 -49.83
N PRO A 101 48.26 -41.56 -50.28
CA PRO A 101 48.50 -42.78 -49.52
C PRO A 101 49.37 -42.55 -48.27
N TYR A 102 50.08 -41.42 -48.18
CA TYR A 102 50.92 -41.13 -47.04
C TYR A 102 50.08 -40.78 -45.81
N PHE A 103 50.45 -41.37 -44.66
CA PHE A 103 49.77 -41.11 -43.39
C PHE A 103 49.84 -39.63 -42.99
N SER A 104 50.96 -38.95 -43.28
CA SER A 104 51.15 -37.53 -42.98
C SER A 104 50.20 -36.63 -43.77
N TYR A 105 49.83 -37.02 -44.99
CA TYR A 105 48.96 -36.23 -45.86
C TYR A 105 47.61 -35.94 -45.19
N TRP A 106 47.00 -36.94 -44.53
CA TRP A 106 45.69 -36.78 -43.87
C TRP A 106 45.75 -36.35 -42.39
N ASN A 107 46.89 -36.57 -41.72
CA ASN A 107 47.00 -36.38 -40.27
C ASN A 107 47.85 -35.16 -39.87
N ALA A 108 48.64 -34.59 -40.78
CA ALA A 108 49.61 -33.54 -40.50
C ALA A 108 49.63 -32.45 -41.59
N GLU A 109 48.47 -32.10 -42.14
CA GLU A 109 48.35 -30.96 -43.05
C GLU A 109 48.80 -29.67 -42.36
N ILE A 110 49.59 -28.86 -43.06
CA ILE A 110 50.08 -27.59 -42.52
C ILE A 110 48.91 -26.63 -42.35
N GLY A 111 48.72 -26.12 -41.13
CA GLY A 111 47.71 -25.10 -40.84
C GLY A 111 46.28 -25.64 -40.67
N LYS A 112 46.09 -26.96 -40.70
CA LYS A 112 44.80 -27.60 -40.39
C LYS A 112 44.96 -28.68 -39.33
N VAL A 113 43.89 -28.93 -38.59
CA VAL A 113 43.79 -30.10 -37.73
C VAL A 113 43.38 -31.29 -38.60
N ARG A 114 43.76 -32.50 -38.18
CA ARG A 114 43.29 -33.76 -38.77
C ARG A 114 41.79 -33.73 -39.01
N ASP A 115 41.36 -34.21 -40.17
CA ASP A 115 39.94 -34.32 -40.51
C ASP A 115 39.25 -35.31 -39.55
N TYR A 116 38.27 -34.79 -38.80
CA TYR A 116 37.47 -35.53 -37.83
C TYR A 116 36.11 -35.98 -38.39
N VAL A 117 35.75 -35.55 -39.61
CA VAL A 117 34.47 -35.90 -40.26
C VAL A 117 34.20 -37.40 -40.33
N PRO A 118 35.19 -38.28 -40.64
CA PRO A 118 34.96 -39.72 -40.69
C PRO A 118 34.58 -40.37 -39.35
N GLY A 119 34.85 -39.70 -38.23
CA GLY A 119 34.55 -40.19 -36.88
C GLY A 119 33.25 -39.66 -36.29
N LEU A 120 32.52 -38.80 -37.01
CA LEU A 120 31.28 -38.21 -36.52
C LEU A 120 30.10 -39.17 -36.66
N PRO A 121 29.12 -39.12 -35.75
CA PRO A 121 27.85 -39.81 -35.90
C PRO A 121 27.17 -39.48 -37.23
N ALA A 122 26.50 -40.48 -37.83
CA ALA A 122 25.80 -40.30 -39.11
C ALA A 122 24.77 -39.16 -39.03
N GLY A 123 24.83 -38.22 -39.99
CA GLY A 123 23.93 -37.07 -40.05
C GLY A 123 24.32 -35.87 -39.16
N MET A 124 25.43 -35.95 -38.43
CA MET A 124 25.92 -34.83 -37.64
C MET A 124 26.67 -33.82 -38.53
N ASN A 125 26.17 -32.59 -38.59
CA ASN A 125 26.84 -31.50 -39.28
C ASN A 125 27.76 -30.76 -38.28
N PRO A 126 29.10 -30.82 -38.44
CA PRO A 126 30.03 -30.17 -37.51
C PRO A 126 29.97 -28.64 -37.53
N VAL A 127 29.35 -28.03 -38.55
CA VAL A 127 29.20 -26.56 -38.62
C VAL A 127 27.96 -26.09 -37.86
N GLU A 128 26.87 -26.85 -37.91
CA GLU A 128 25.58 -26.47 -37.29
C GLU A 128 25.43 -26.97 -35.86
N THR A 129 26.08 -28.10 -35.54
CA THR A 129 25.88 -28.75 -34.23
C THR A 129 26.86 -28.19 -33.21
N THR A 130 26.33 -27.63 -32.12
CA THR A 130 27.14 -27.24 -30.97
C THR A 130 27.34 -28.43 -30.03
N TYR A 131 28.58 -28.69 -29.64
CA TYR A 131 28.91 -29.71 -28.65
C TYR A 131 28.66 -29.21 -27.22
N GLY A 132 28.41 -30.14 -26.30
CA GLY A 132 28.19 -29.88 -24.88
C GLY A 132 26.75 -30.15 -24.44
N GLN A 133 26.49 -29.99 -23.13
CA GLN A 133 25.16 -30.19 -22.56
C GLN A 133 24.43 -28.85 -22.45
N PRO A 134 23.27 -28.66 -23.12
CA PRO A 134 22.52 -27.43 -22.98
C PRO A 134 21.96 -27.30 -21.56
N SER A 135 22.02 -26.09 -21.00
CA SER A 135 21.38 -25.80 -19.71
C SER A 135 19.87 -25.88 -19.86
N LYS A 136 19.24 -26.81 -19.14
CA LYS A 136 17.78 -26.89 -19.03
C LYS A 136 17.30 -25.74 -18.17
N LYS A 137 16.59 -24.78 -18.77
CA LYS A 137 15.89 -23.74 -18.02
C LYS A 137 14.59 -24.35 -17.48
N ASP A 138 14.42 -24.26 -16.18
CA ASP A 138 13.21 -24.71 -15.51
C ASP A 138 12.19 -23.54 -15.47
N ILE A 139 11.42 -23.44 -14.40
CA ILE A 139 10.43 -22.40 -14.15
C ILE A 139 11.07 -21.01 -14.17
N THR A 140 10.37 -20.04 -14.77
CA THR A 140 10.82 -18.65 -14.77
C THR A 140 10.65 -18.02 -13.39
N VAL A 141 11.53 -17.08 -13.04
CA VAL A 141 11.41 -16.30 -11.78
C VAL A 141 10.03 -15.64 -11.65
N LYS A 142 9.43 -15.25 -12.78
CA LYS A 142 8.08 -14.68 -12.84
C LYS A 142 7.04 -15.67 -12.30
N GLU A 143 7.03 -16.89 -12.82
CA GLU A 143 6.07 -17.92 -12.43
C GLU A 143 6.28 -18.39 -10.99
N LEU A 144 7.52 -18.35 -10.50
CA LEU A 144 7.85 -18.68 -9.11
C LEU A 144 7.36 -17.61 -8.13
N ILE A 145 7.56 -16.32 -8.44
CA ILE A 145 7.16 -15.19 -7.58
C ILE A 145 5.67 -14.93 -7.68
N ASN A 146 5.12 -14.96 -8.89
CA ASN A 146 3.73 -14.66 -9.17
C ASN A 146 3.15 -15.78 -10.04
N PRO A 147 2.63 -16.85 -9.41
CA PRO A 147 2.01 -17.94 -10.16
C PRO A 147 0.83 -17.41 -10.97
N SER A 148 0.56 -18.03 -12.12
CA SER A 148 -0.53 -17.65 -13.03
C SER A 148 -1.92 -18.03 -12.51
N LYS A 149 -2.14 -17.95 -11.18
CA LYS A 149 -3.43 -18.19 -10.55
C LYS A 149 -4.27 -16.91 -10.51
N GLY A 150 -5.56 -17.05 -10.76
CA GLY A 150 -6.50 -15.93 -10.61
C GLY A 150 -6.77 -15.62 -9.13
N VAL A 151 -7.11 -14.36 -8.83
CA VAL A 151 -7.46 -13.93 -7.46
C VAL A 151 -8.58 -14.79 -6.86
N TYR A 152 -9.59 -15.13 -7.65
CA TYR A 152 -10.72 -15.97 -7.22
C TYR A 152 -10.32 -17.41 -6.88
N GLU A 153 -9.33 -17.96 -7.61
CA GLU A 153 -8.84 -19.31 -7.38
C GLU A 153 -8.06 -19.37 -6.07
N VAL A 154 -7.17 -18.41 -5.84
CA VAL A 154 -6.41 -18.26 -4.59
C VAL A 154 -7.34 -18.11 -3.38
N LEU A 155 -8.35 -17.25 -3.48
CA LEU A 155 -9.31 -17.06 -2.39
C LEU A 155 -10.13 -18.32 -2.11
N ARG A 156 -10.54 -19.05 -3.16
CA ARG A 156 -11.26 -20.31 -3.02
C ARG A 156 -10.40 -21.36 -2.31
N GLU A 157 -9.17 -21.54 -2.76
CA GLU A 157 -8.21 -22.47 -2.15
C GLU A 157 -7.93 -22.11 -0.69
N SER A 158 -7.76 -20.82 -0.39
CA SER A 158 -7.56 -20.35 0.98
C SER A 158 -8.75 -20.65 1.90
N GLN A 159 -9.98 -20.59 1.37
CA GLN A 159 -11.17 -20.86 2.17
C GLN A 159 -11.42 -22.36 2.36
N LEU A 160 -10.97 -23.20 1.42
CA LEU A 160 -11.08 -24.65 1.51
C LEU A 160 -10.23 -25.18 2.67
N GLY A 161 -10.90 -25.66 3.72
CA GLY A 161 -10.25 -26.19 4.92
C GLY A 161 -9.85 -25.14 5.95
N HIS A 162 -10.18 -23.85 5.74
CA HIS A 162 -9.89 -22.79 6.71
C HIS A 162 -10.52 -23.06 8.09
N ASP A 163 -11.66 -23.74 8.16
CA ASP A 163 -12.28 -24.12 9.43
C ASP A 163 -11.41 -25.07 10.28
N LEU A 164 -10.55 -25.88 9.65
CA LEU A 164 -9.56 -26.70 10.36
C LEU A 164 -8.45 -25.83 10.95
N TYR A 165 -8.03 -24.80 10.22
CA TYR A 165 -7.02 -23.83 10.67
C TYR A 165 -7.51 -22.95 11.81
N LYS A 166 -8.80 -22.53 11.78
CA LYS A 166 -9.44 -21.87 12.93
C LYS A 166 -9.32 -22.69 14.21
N LYS A 167 -9.51 -24.01 14.12
CA LYS A 167 -9.47 -24.91 15.28
C LYS A 167 -8.05 -25.22 15.76
N THR A 168 -7.11 -25.37 14.83
CA THR A 168 -5.74 -25.82 15.12
C THR A 168 -4.79 -24.68 15.47
N HIS A 169 -4.95 -23.52 14.81
CA HIS A 169 -4.02 -22.39 14.88
C HIS A 169 -4.67 -21.08 15.34
N ASN A 170 -5.98 -21.08 15.64
CA ASN A 170 -6.75 -19.85 15.89
C ASN A 170 -6.61 -18.82 14.75
N ASP A 171 -6.50 -19.32 13.52
CA ASP A 171 -6.41 -18.49 12.32
C ASP A 171 -7.80 -18.06 11.87
N TYR A 172 -8.18 -16.82 12.18
CA TYR A 172 -9.48 -16.23 11.84
C TYR A 172 -9.32 -15.17 10.76
N ASN A 173 -10.34 -15.04 9.91
CA ASN A 173 -10.40 -13.94 8.97
C ASN A 173 -10.43 -12.58 9.68
N PRO A 174 -9.96 -11.49 9.03
CA PRO A 174 -10.10 -10.16 9.59
C PRO A 174 -11.58 -9.84 9.85
N SER A 175 -11.86 -9.34 11.05
CA SER A 175 -13.22 -9.04 11.54
C SER A 175 -14.13 -10.26 11.80
N GLU A 176 -13.60 -11.49 11.74
CA GLU A 176 -14.35 -12.67 12.14
C GLU A 176 -14.36 -12.82 13.67
N GLN A 177 -15.55 -13.07 14.25
CA GLN A 177 -15.68 -13.35 15.67
C GLN A 177 -15.46 -14.85 15.95
N MET A 178 -14.76 -15.15 17.04
CA MET A 178 -14.56 -16.53 17.50
C MET A 178 -15.89 -17.18 17.89
N ASN A 179 -16.31 -18.21 17.15
CA ASN A 179 -17.43 -19.05 17.56
C ASN A 179 -16.96 -20.16 18.51
N ARG A 180 -17.42 -20.11 19.76
CA ARG A 180 -17.07 -21.08 20.81
C ARG A 180 -17.93 -22.34 20.82
N GLY A 181 -18.97 -22.42 19.98
CA GLY A 181 -19.81 -23.63 19.85
C GLY A 181 -20.67 -23.94 21.09
N TYR A 182 -21.11 -22.93 21.86
CA TYR A 182 -21.96 -23.12 23.03
C TYR A 182 -23.31 -23.75 22.65
N LYS A 183 -23.67 -24.85 23.32
CA LYS A 183 -24.82 -25.69 22.93
C LYS A 183 -26.18 -25.14 23.39
N LYS A 184 -26.36 -24.75 24.68
CA LYS A 184 -27.67 -24.24 25.19
C LYS A 184 -27.54 -23.38 26.47
N PRO A 185 -28.18 -22.19 26.54
CA PRO A 185 -28.66 -21.41 25.41
C PRO A 185 -27.48 -20.85 24.60
N PRO A 186 -27.53 -20.85 23.26
CA PRO A 186 -26.51 -20.22 22.46
C PRO A 186 -26.51 -18.69 22.66
N PHE A 187 -25.36 -18.07 22.41
CA PHE A 187 -25.28 -16.62 22.30
C PHE A 187 -26.08 -16.17 21.06
N ASP A 188 -26.92 -15.16 21.25
CA ASP A 188 -27.84 -14.58 20.30
C ASP A 188 -27.55 -13.08 20.27
N PRO A 189 -26.87 -12.58 19.23
CA PRO A 189 -26.42 -11.19 19.16
C PRO A 189 -27.58 -10.18 19.18
N LYS A 190 -28.83 -10.63 18.97
CA LYS A 190 -30.02 -9.77 19.01
C LYS A 190 -30.55 -9.57 20.43
N LYS A 191 -30.10 -10.36 21.40
CA LYS A 191 -30.56 -10.27 22.78
C LYS A 191 -29.65 -9.38 23.61
N CYS A 192 -30.26 -8.61 24.51
CA CYS A 192 -29.52 -7.94 25.57
C CYS A 192 -29.23 -8.97 26.67
N TYR A 193 -27.95 -9.14 26.99
CA TYR A 193 -27.50 -9.97 28.09
C TYR A 193 -27.32 -9.11 29.35
N GLY A 194 -27.37 -9.75 30.52
CA GLY A 194 -27.26 -9.09 31.82
C GLY A 194 -28.57 -9.04 32.60
N PHE A 195 -28.50 -8.46 33.81
CA PHE A 195 -29.65 -8.34 34.70
C PHE A 195 -30.48 -7.10 34.34
N LYS A 196 -31.80 -7.27 34.20
CA LYS A 196 -32.71 -6.14 34.03
C LYS A 196 -32.88 -5.43 35.37
N THR A 197 -32.31 -4.25 35.50
CA THR A 197 -32.58 -3.35 36.63
C THR A 197 -34.02 -2.83 36.54
N LYS A 198 -34.75 -2.91 37.64
CA LYS A 198 -36.11 -2.35 37.79
C LYS A 198 -36.03 -0.83 38.00
N TYR A 199 -35.41 -0.13 37.08
CA TYR A 199 -35.34 1.32 37.09
C TYR A 199 -36.51 1.88 36.27
N ASP A 200 -37.29 2.78 36.87
CA ASP A 200 -38.32 3.54 36.16
C ASP A 200 -37.74 4.88 35.70
N PRO A 201 -37.44 5.06 34.40
CA PRO A 201 -36.91 6.33 33.88
C PRO A 201 -37.88 7.50 34.01
N ARG A 202 -39.17 7.23 34.24
CA ARG A 202 -40.18 8.28 34.43
C ARG A 202 -40.20 8.80 35.87
N GLY A 203 -39.50 8.12 36.80
CA GLY A 203 -39.41 8.53 38.20
C GLY A 203 -40.74 8.50 38.94
N ILE A 204 -41.73 7.69 38.52
CA ILE A 204 -43.07 7.67 39.11
C ILE A 204 -42.99 7.26 40.58
N GLY A 205 -42.19 6.23 40.89
CA GLY A 205 -41.97 5.79 42.27
C GLY A 205 -41.35 6.88 43.15
N VAL A 206 -40.42 7.65 42.60
CA VAL A 206 -39.80 8.80 43.31
C VAL A 206 -40.83 9.90 43.54
N ARG A 207 -41.67 10.21 42.53
CA ARG A 207 -42.75 11.18 42.66
C ARG A 207 -43.76 10.79 43.73
N CYS A 208 -44.20 9.53 43.76
CA CYS A 208 -45.11 9.03 44.79
C CYS A 208 -44.51 9.10 46.20
N ALA A 209 -43.19 8.92 46.33
CA ALA A 209 -42.51 9.05 47.62
C ALA A 209 -42.40 10.50 48.11
N ILE A 210 -42.41 11.49 47.19
CA ILE A 210 -42.33 12.92 47.52
C ILE A 210 -43.71 13.51 47.84
N ASP A 211 -44.76 13.07 47.12
CA ASP A 211 -46.15 13.49 47.34
C ASP A 211 -46.74 12.82 48.61
N TRP A 212 -46.25 13.20 49.79
CA TRP A 212 -46.72 12.66 51.09
C TRP A 212 -48.06 13.25 51.55
N SER A 213 -48.48 14.38 50.98
CA SER A 213 -49.72 15.05 51.35
C SER A 213 -50.91 14.31 50.75
N GLU A 214 -51.74 13.71 51.60
CA GLU A 214 -53.05 13.18 51.20
C GLU A 214 -53.87 14.30 50.54
N LYS A 215 -54.26 14.08 49.28
CA LYS A 215 -55.04 15.04 48.48
C LYS A 215 -56.53 14.96 48.77
N GLU A 216 -56.96 14.11 49.70
CA GLU A 216 -58.34 13.98 50.17
C GLU A 216 -58.51 14.63 51.55
N PRO A 217 -58.92 15.90 51.62
CA PRO A 217 -59.11 16.58 52.90
C PRO A 217 -60.52 16.38 53.44
N LEU A 218 -60.92 15.17 53.86
CA LEU A 218 -62.12 15.03 54.70
C LEU A 218 -62.21 13.71 55.50
N MET A 219 -61.32 13.53 56.47
CA MET A 219 -61.58 12.57 57.55
C MET A 219 -62.67 13.15 58.48
N SER A 220 -63.93 12.73 58.31
CA SER A 220 -65.03 13.14 59.18
C SER A 220 -64.73 12.71 60.62
N SER A 221 -64.40 13.67 61.48
CA SER A 221 -64.14 13.41 62.90
C SER A 221 -65.42 13.54 63.73
N SER A 222 -65.48 12.85 64.87
CA SER A 222 -66.61 12.99 65.80
C SER A 222 -66.66 14.43 66.35
N LYS A 223 -67.87 14.95 66.57
CA LYS A 223 -68.07 16.31 67.13
C LYS A 223 -67.35 16.48 68.47
N LEU A 224 -67.42 15.48 69.34
CA LEU A 224 -66.76 15.51 70.65
C LEU A 224 -65.24 15.68 70.53
N GLN A 225 -64.62 14.95 69.60
CA GLN A 225 -63.19 15.07 69.34
C GLN A 225 -62.84 16.42 68.73
N ALA A 226 -63.64 16.91 67.76
CA ALA A 226 -63.43 18.22 67.17
C ALA A 226 -63.52 19.36 68.21
N ASP A 227 -64.52 19.32 69.09
CA ASP A 227 -64.71 20.30 70.17
C ASP A 227 -63.58 20.22 71.20
N PHE A 228 -63.15 19.00 71.58
CA PHE A 228 -62.00 18.80 72.46
C PHE A 228 -60.71 19.38 71.85
N LEU A 229 -60.44 19.09 70.58
CA LEU A 229 -59.28 19.61 69.87
C LEU A 229 -59.33 21.14 69.73
N ARG A 230 -60.50 21.73 69.47
CA ARG A 230 -60.69 23.19 69.40
C ARG A 230 -60.38 23.86 70.75
N ARG A 231 -60.77 23.23 71.86
CA ARG A 231 -60.54 23.76 73.21
C ARG A 231 -59.09 23.62 73.67
N THR A 232 -58.39 22.57 73.23
CA THR A 232 -57.08 22.19 73.77
C THR A 232 -55.90 22.55 72.85
N ARG A 233 -56.10 22.56 71.53
CA ARG A 233 -55.04 22.86 70.56
C ARG A 233 -55.13 24.31 70.09
N PRO A 234 -54.03 25.09 70.16
CA PRO A 234 -54.00 26.43 69.58
C PRO A 234 -54.13 26.34 68.05
N GLN A 235 -54.92 27.23 67.46
CA GLN A 235 -55.01 27.38 66.01
C GLN A 235 -54.02 28.45 65.55
N LEU A 236 -53.36 28.22 64.41
CA LEU A 236 -52.51 29.24 63.78
C LEU A 236 -53.29 30.55 63.60
N GLY A 237 -52.74 31.65 64.11
CA GLY A 237 -53.35 32.98 64.02
C GLY A 237 -54.47 33.28 65.01
N LYS A 238 -54.85 32.35 65.90
CA LYS A 238 -55.85 32.60 66.95
C LYS A 238 -55.30 32.31 68.33
N VAL A 239 -55.64 33.17 69.29
CA VAL A 239 -55.36 32.94 70.71
C VAL A 239 -56.24 31.78 71.20
N LEU A 240 -55.65 30.87 71.98
CA LEU A 240 -56.38 29.77 72.60
C LEU A 240 -57.34 30.33 73.66
N ALA A 241 -58.65 30.17 73.44
CA ALA A 241 -59.69 30.62 74.35
C ALA A 241 -60.60 29.44 74.76
N PRO A 242 -60.21 28.65 75.79
CA PRO A 242 -60.92 27.41 76.13
C PRO A 242 -62.39 27.61 76.55
N ASN A 243 -62.68 28.73 77.21
CA ASN A 243 -64.01 29.04 77.74
C ASN A 243 -64.79 30.03 76.87
N ASP A 244 -64.16 30.54 75.80
CA ASP A 244 -64.73 31.51 74.85
C ASP A 244 -65.49 32.68 75.52
N ASN A 245 -64.98 33.17 76.65
CA ASN A 245 -65.65 34.17 77.51
C ASN A 245 -65.98 35.48 76.79
N ILE A 246 -65.29 35.79 75.68
CA ILE A 246 -65.51 37.00 74.88
C ILE A 246 -66.88 36.96 74.19
N SER A 247 -67.39 35.77 73.86
CA SER A 247 -68.73 35.62 73.27
C SER A 247 -69.87 35.95 74.25
N CYS A 248 -69.61 35.86 75.55
CA CYS A 248 -70.59 36.09 76.62
C CYS A 248 -70.74 37.56 77.03
N VAL A 249 -69.91 38.47 76.50
CA VAL A 249 -69.98 39.91 76.81
C VAL A 249 -70.59 40.70 75.64
N PRO A 250 -71.35 41.78 75.92
CA PRO A 250 -71.87 42.64 74.86
C PRO A 250 -70.75 43.23 74.00
N LYS A 251 -71.03 43.40 72.71
CA LYS A 251 -70.08 44.03 71.79
C LYS A 251 -69.74 45.44 72.28
N GLY A 252 -68.44 45.75 72.41
CA GLY A 252 -67.95 47.02 72.95
C GLY A 252 -67.75 47.02 74.48
N HIS A 253 -68.01 45.91 75.17
CA HIS A 253 -67.62 45.74 76.55
C HIS A 253 -66.10 45.91 76.73
N ARG A 254 -65.70 46.71 77.70
CA ARG A 254 -64.30 46.91 78.08
C ARG A 254 -64.05 46.15 79.37
N PHE A 255 -63.12 45.20 79.32
CA PHE A 255 -62.67 44.51 80.52
C PHE A 255 -61.80 45.43 81.39
N GLY A 256 -61.84 45.22 82.71
CA GLY A 256 -61.14 46.03 83.70
C GLY A 256 -62.09 46.95 84.48
N ASN A 257 -61.63 47.44 85.62
CA ASN A 257 -62.42 48.34 86.45
C ASN A 257 -62.34 49.77 85.90
N PRO A 258 -63.47 50.39 85.50
CA PRO A 258 -63.44 51.79 85.09
C PRO A 258 -63.08 52.65 86.29
N LEU A 259 -62.14 53.58 86.10
CA LEU A 259 -61.82 54.58 87.11
C LEU A 259 -63.05 55.47 87.30
N LYS A 260 -63.77 55.30 88.41
CA LYS A 260 -64.84 56.21 88.80
C LYS A 260 -64.20 57.55 89.13
N ARG A 261 -64.41 58.57 88.29
CA ARG A 261 -64.07 59.94 88.66
C ARG A 261 -64.98 60.36 89.81
N HIS A 262 -64.42 60.95 90.86
CA HIS A 262 -65.22 61.50 91.95
C HIS A 262 -66.16 62.59 91.39
N SER A 263 -67.35 62.71 91.99
CA SER A 263 -68.42 63.60 91.54
C SER A 263 -68.10 65.09 91.65
N TYR A 264 -67.04 65.44 92.37
CA TYR A 264 -66.59 66.83 92.54
C TYR A 264 -65.57 67.14 91.46
N GLU A 265 -65.89 68.12 90.63
CA GLU A 265 -64.95 68.63 89.65
C GLU A 265 -63.99 69.62 90.32
N VAL A 266 -62.84 69.88 89.70
CA VAL A 266 -61.85 70.83 90.23
C VAL A 266 -62.48 72.20 90.49
N ALA A 267 -63.49 72.58 89.70
CA ALA A 267 -64.27 73.80 89.88
C ALA A 267 -65.08 73.84 91.20
N ASP A 268 -65.57 72.70 91.68
CA ASP A 268 -66.31 72.59 92.95
C ASP A 268 -65.36 72.63 94.16
N LEU A 269 -64.11 72.19 93.98
CA LEU A 269 -63.06 72.21 95.01
C LEU A 269 -62.39 73.59 95.18
N LEU A 270 -62.55 74.49 94.20
CA LEU A 270 -61.95 75.83 94.19
C LEU A 270 -62.91 76.95 94.64
N ARG A 271 -64.16 76.62 95.02
CA ARG A 271 -65.12 77.60 95.55
C ARG A 271 -64.95 77.72 97.07
N ASP A 272 -64.61 78.92 97.55
CA ASP A 272 -64.54 79.22 98.98
C ASP A 272 -65.93 79.18 99.64
N PRO A 273 -66.07 78.60 100.84
CA PRO A 273 -67.37 78.23 101.42
C PRO A 273 -68.26 79.38 101.91
N THR A 274 -67.91 80.64 101.64
CA THR A 274 -68.57 81.83 102.23
C THR A 274 -69.12 82.87 101.25
N GLU A 275 -69.42 82.50 99.99
CA GLU A 275 -70.28 83.32 99.12
C GLU A 275 -71.45 82.49 98.59
N LYS A 276 -72.67 82.87 98.98
CA LYS A 276 -73.94 82.42 98.39
C LYS A 276 -74.40 83.42 97.36
#